data_AF-A0A2X0SKE7-F1
#
_entry.id   AF-A0A2X0SKE7-F1
#
_cell.length_a   1.000
_cell.length_b   1.000
_cell.length_c   1.000
_cell.angle_alpha   90.00
_cell.angle_beta   90.00
_cell.angle_gamma   90.00
#
_symmetry.space_group_name_H-M   'P 1'
#
loop_
_entity.id
_entity.type
_entity.pdbx_description
1 polymer ?
#
loop_
_entity_poly.entity_id
_entity_poly.type
_entity_poly.pdbx_seq_one_letter_code
_entity_poly.pdbx_strand_id
1 'polypeptide(L)'
;MRFAHFLLLAWFMFAACSVHAKESSVYVPLNAPFCMTPPHPVASFYHARSLEVGECRSRARFRSLPLHLYVVSSDERSWIDLRAGKTIWSSEDEVVYEKENQFGHFPNVGKAPAEIWINPHGVASGMIFRVTAQSPDATLSAGGVSNISRLFVLGFRESGICFLGLARSNQAARGLLAKRTSCKRMLKEELLQ
;
A
#
# COMPACT_ATOMS: atom_id res chain seq x y z
N MET A 1 38.88 -65.15 17.71
CA MET A 1 37.43 -65.28 17.96
C MET A 1 36.91 -63.96 18.54
N ARG A 2 35.90 -63.39 17.86
CA ARG A 2 34.90 -62.39 18.32
C ARG A 2 35.40 -61.03 18.84
N PHE A 3 35.56 -60.10 17.90
CA PHE A 3 35.39 -58.66 18.12
C PHE A 3 33.91 -58.31 17.95
N ALA A 4 33.31 -57.72 18.98
CA ALA A 4 32.06 -57.00 18.89
C ALA A 4 32.26 -55.74 19.73
N HIS A 5 32.22 -54.55 19.13
CA HIS A 5 31.81 -53.30 19.78
C HIS A 5 31.24 -52.41 18.66
N PHE A 6 29.91 -52.32 18.69
CA PHE A 6 29.08 -51.34 18.00
C PHE A 6 29.55 -49.91 18.33
N LEU A 7 29.55 -49.02 17.34
CA LEU A 7 29.33 -47.59 17.57
C LEU A 7 28.73 -46.96 16.31
N LEU A 8 27.41 -46.79 16.38
CA LEU A 8 26.61 -45.96 15.49
C LEU A 8 27.15 -44.52 15.50
N LEU A 9 27.51 -43.99 14.35
CA LEU A 9 27.65 -42.55 14.16
C LEU A 9 26.41 -42.05 13.41
N ALA A 10 25.50 -41.51 14.23
CA ALA A 10 24.29 -40.82 13.83
C ALA A 10 24.63 -39.65 12.89
N TRP A 11 24.24 -39.78 11.63
CA TRP A 11 24.24 -38.67 10.69
C TRP A 11 23.11 -37.72 11.10
N PHE A 12 23.49 -36.60 11.70
CA PHE A 12 22.61 -35.47 11.96
C PHE A 12 22.03 -34.95 10.64
N MET A 13 20.85 -35.43 10.28
CA MET A 13 19.98 -34.74 9.35
C MET A 13 19.52 -33.44 9.99
N PHE A 14 20.29 -32.37 9.80
CA PHE A 14 19.80 -31.01 9.95
C PHE A 14 18.78 -30.76 8.83
N ALA A 15 17.55 -31.25 9.04
CA ALA A 15 16.39 -30.75 8.34
C ALA A 15 16.19 -29.30 8.79
N ALA A 16 16.78 -28.36 8.04
CA ALA A 16 16.49 -26.95 8.17
C ALA A 16 15.03 -26.74 7.75
N CYS A 17 14.10 -26.92 8.70
CA CYS A 17 12.75 -26.38 8.59
C CYS A 17 12.90 -24.86 8.46
N SER A 18 12.97 -24.38 7.22
CA SER A 18 12.79 -22.99 6.90
C SER A 18 11.35 -22.64 7.26
N VAL A 19 11.14 -22.16 8.49
CA VAL A 19 9.89 -21.55 8.91
C VAL A 19 9.68 -20.36 7.98
N HIS A 20 8.97 -20.58 6.87
CA HIS A 20 8.48 -19.51 6.02
C HIS A 20 7.48 -18.73 6.85
N ALA A 21 7.98 -17.71 7.51
CA ALA A 21 7.18 -16.88 8.37
C ALA A 21 6.14 -16.17 7.49
N LYS A 22 4.88 -16.53 7.71
CA LYS A 22 3.75 -16.14 6.89
C LYS A 22 3.62 -14.62 6.91
N GLU A 23 3.60 -13.98 5.74
CA GLU A 23 3.23 -12.57 5.63
C GLU A 23 1.86 -12.36 6.29
N SER A 24 1.75 -11.28 7.05
CA SER A 24 0.52 -10.87 7.71
C SER A 24 0.07 -9.50 7.19
N SER A 25 -1.16 -9.11 7.52
CA SER A 25 -1.72 -7.83 7.05
C SER A 25 -2.07 -6.94 8.24
N VAL A 26 -1.77 -5.65 8.11
CA VAL A 26 -2.21 -4.59 9.02
C VAL A 26 -3.20 -3.71 8.28
N TYR A 27 -4.31 -3.37 8.93
CA TYR A 27 -5.32 -2.47 8.36
C TYR A 27 -5.16 -1.07 8.95
N VAL A 28 -5.04 -0.08 8.08
CA VAL A 28 -4.92 1.34 8.44
C VAL A 28 -6.22 2.06 8.06
N PRO A 29 -7.02 2.54 9.03
CA PRO A 29 -8.19 3.36 8.73
C PRO A 29 -7.79 4.66 8.02
N LEU A 30 -8.53 5.03 6.98
CA LEU A 30 -8.23 6.20 6.12
C LEU A 30 -9.23 7.35 6.29
N ASN A 31 -10.14 7.24 7.26
CA ASN A 31 -11.19 8.23 7.50
C ASN A 31 -10.76 9.28 8.53
N ALA A 32 -11.35 10.47 8.42
CA ALA A 32 -10.99 11.65 9.22
C ALA A 32 -10.85 11.42 10.74
N PRO A 33 -11.69 10.61 11.44
CA PRO A 33 -11.52 10.41 12.87
C PRO A 33 -10.22 9.68 13.27
N PHE A 34 -9.56 9.00 12.32
CA PHE A 34 -8.38 8.18 12.55
C PHE A 34 -7.11 8.75 11.92
N CYS A 35 -7.25 9.75 11.06
CA CYS A 35 -6.13 10.48 10.47
C CYS A 35 -6.00 11.83 11.18
N MET A 36 -4.77 12.21 11.53
CA MET A 36 -4.48 13.43 12.28
C MET A 36 -3.80 14.45 11.39
N THR A 37 -3.77 15.71 11.82
CA THR A 37 -2.91 16.72 11.22
C THR A 37 -1.45 16.25 11.27
N PRO A 38 -0.72 16.23 10.14
CA PRO A 38 0.68 15.83 10.14
C PRO A 38 1.57 16.87 10.82
N PRO A 39 2.82 16.52 11.19
CA PRO A 39 3.80 17.48 11.71
C PRO A 39 3.99 18.69 10.79
N HIS A 40 4.30 19.86 11.37
CA HIS A 40 4.36 21.14 10.65
C HIS A 40 5.18 21.13 9.33
N PRO A 41 6.37 20.51 9.25
CA PRO A 41 7.11 20.46 7.98
C PRO A 41 6.36 19.74 6.87
N VAL A 42 5.66 18.64 7.21
CA VAL A 42 4.85 17.87 6.27
C VAL A 42 3.60 18.67 5.90
N ALA A 43 2.89 19.23 6.89
CA ALA A 43 1.71 20.06 6.62
C ALA A 43 2.04 21.23 5.68
N SER A 44 3.17 21.91 5.91
CA SER A 44 3.64 23.03 5.08
C SER A 44 3.95 22.61 3.64
N PHE A 45 4.55 21.43 3.45
CA PHE A 45 4.85 20.87 2.13
C PHE A 45 3.59 20.66 1.27
N TYR A 46 2.49 20.18 1.86
CA TYR A 46 1.21 20.06 1.14
C TYR A 46 0.48 21.40 0.99
N HIS A 47 0.45 22.23 2.05
CA HIS A 47 -0.22 23.53 2.02
C HIS A 47 0.38 24.48 0.98
N ALA A 48 1.70 24.47 0.78
CA ALA A 48 2.36 25.27 -0.26
C ALA A 48 1.88 24.94 -1.69
N ARG A 49 1.21 23.81 -1.88
CA ARG A 49 0.64 23.33 -3.15
C ARG A 49 -0.90 23.39 -3.14
N SER A 50 -1.49 24.06 -2.16
CA SER A 50 -2.94 24.13 -1.96
C SER A 50 -3.59 22.74 -1.80
N LEU A 51 -2.90 21.83 -1.09
CA LEU A 51 -3.40 20.49 -0.80
C LEU A 51 -3.74 20.34 0.69
N GLU A 52 -4.81 19.62 0.95
CA GLU A 52 -5.15 19.13 2.28
C GLU A 52 -4.48 17.76 2.52
N VAL A 53 -4.11 17.50 3.77
CA VAL A 53 -3.43 16.25 4.12
C VAL A 53 -3.79 15.77 5.53
N GLY A 54 -4.10 14.48 5.65
CA GLY A 54 -4.24 13.78 6.92
C GLY A 54 -3.24 12.64 7.04
N GLU A 55 -2.55 12.53 8.17
CA GLU A 55 -1.66 11.41 8.49
C GLU A 55 -2.43 10.28 9.18
N CYS A 56 -2.52 9.13 8.51
CA CYS A 56 -3.14 7.93 9.05
C CYS A 56 -2.02 7.00 9.58
N ARG A 57 -1.96 6.83 10.90
CA ARG A 57 -0.84 6.11 11.54
C ARG A 57 -0.79 4.63 11.14
N SER A 58 0.37 4.19 10.68
CA SER A 58 0.72 2.78 10.50
C SER A 58 1.78 2.35 11.50
N ARG A 59 1.79 1.06 11.85
CA ARG A 59 2.90 0.43 12.59
C ARG A 59 3.94 -0.22 11.65
N ALA A 60 3.70 -0.14 10.35
CA ALA A 60 4.58 -0.73 9.36
C ALA A 60 5.86 0.09 9.19
N ARG A 61 6.90 -0.56 8.71
CA ARG A 61 8.18 0.05 8.31
C ARG A 61 8.41 -0.18 6.83
N PHE A 62 9.06 0.75 6.16
CA PHE A 62 9.66 0.50 4.85
C PHE A 62 11.16 0.41 5.03
N ARG A 63 11.71 -0.78 4.77
CA ARG A 63 13.07 -1.15 5.18
C ARG A 63 13.22 -0.97 6.69
N SER A 64 14.13 -0.11 7.15
CA SER A 64 14.36 0.18 8.56
C SER A 64 13.61 1.41 9.09
N LEU A 65 12.92 2.16 8.23
CA LEU A 65 12.30 3.43 8.58
C LEU A 65 10.79 3.29 8.83
N PRO A 66 10.21 4.07 9.77
CA PRO A 66 8.76 4.14 9.92
C PRO A 66 8.08 4.54 8.60
N LEU A 67 7.02 3.81 8.24
CA LEU A 67 6.19 4.14 7.09
C LEU A 67 5.02 5.01 7.55
N HIS A 68 4.96 6.22 7.02
CA HIS A 68 3.85 7.14 7.22
C HIS A 68 2.94 7.11 5.98
N LEU A 69 1.64 7.23 6.20
CA LEU A 69 0.63 7.15 5.17
C LEU A 69 -0.23 8.41 5.25
N TYR A 70 -0.31 9.12 4.14
CA TYR A 70 -0.99 10.39 4.02
C TYR A 70 -2.15 10.24 3.06
N VAL A 71 -3.35 10.57 3.52
CA VAL A 71 -4.48 10.83 2.62
C VAL A 71 -4.36 12.28 2.19
N VAL A 72 -4.14 12.48 0.90
CA VAL A 72 -3.94 13.80 0.30
C VAL A 72 -5.15 14.12 -0.55
N SER A 73 -5.66 15.33 -0.41
CA SER A 73 -6.81 15.80 -1.17
C SER A 73 -6.56 17.17 -1.80
N SER A 74 -7.06 17.29 -3.02
CA SER A 74 -7.40 18.54 -3.67
C SER A 74 -8.92 18.74 -3.58
N ASP A 75 -9.44 19.83 -4.16
CA ASP A 75 -10.87 20.16 -4.12
C ASP A 75 -11.80 19.02 -4.61
N GLU A 76 -11.37 18.23 -5.60
CA GLU A 76 -12.23 17.21 -6.24
C GLU A 76 -11.70 15.77 -6.16
N ARG A 77 -10.43 15.60 -5.78
CA ARG A 77 -9.72 14.31 -5.90
C ARG A 77 -8.85 14.04 -4.70
N SER A 78 -8.70 12.76 -4.36
CA SER A 78 -7.80 12.33 -3.29
C SER A 78 -7.05 11.05 -3.64
N TRP A 79 -5.84 10.94 -3.13
CA TRP A 79 -4.91 9.83 -3.34
C TRP A 79 -4.12 9.54 -2.05
N ILE A 80 -3.21 8.56 -2.11
CA ILE A 80 -2.33 8.21 -0.98
C ILE A 80 -0.89 8.59 -1.30
N ASP A 81 -0.26 9.32 -0.39
CA ASP A 81 1.19 9.49 -0.37
C ASP A 81 1.80 8.66 0.76
N LEU A 82 2.98 8.11 0.52
CA LEU A 82 3.72 7.29 1.47
C LEU A 82 5.06 7.95 1.78
N ARG A 83 5.44 8.02 3.05
CA ARG A 83 6.74 8.59 3.45
C ARG A 83 7.55 7.64 4.31
N ALA A 84 8.84 7.57 4.02
CA ALA A 84 9.83 6.96 4.90
C ALA A 84 11.07 7.86 4.96
N GLY A 85 11.40 8.35 6.17
CA GLY A 85 12.45 9.37 6.32
C GLY A 85 12.05 10.67 5.62
N LYS A 86 12.90 11.17 4.72
CA LYS A 86 12.65 12.39 3.93
C LYS A 86 11.97 12.12 2.58
N THR A 87 11.88 10.86 2.17
CA THR A 87 11.34 10.51 0.85
C THR A 87 9.83 10.30 0.92
N ILE A 88 9.12 10.93 -0.01
CA ILE A 88 7.69 10.77 -0.24
C ILE A 88 7.50 10.10 -1.61
N TRP A 89 6.67 9.07 -1.66
CA TRP A 89 6.19 8.46 -2.90
C TRP A 89 4.71 8.75 -3.07
N SER A 90 4.37 9.40 -4.17
CA SER A 90 3.00 9.80 -4.46
C SER A 90 2.31 8.84 -5.41
N SER A 91 1.04 8.53 -5.13
CA SER A 91 0.16 7.82 -6.07
C SER A 91 -0.76 8.75 -6.87
N GLU A 92 -0.51 10.06 -6.82
CA GLU A 92 -1.33 11.07 -7.53
C GLU A 92 -1.45 10.73 -9.02
N ASP A 93 -0.32 10.50 -9.70
CA ASP A 93 -0.31 10.20 -11.13
C ASP A 93 -1.17 8.96 -11.43
N GLU A 94 -0.97 7.87 -10.69
CA GLU A 94 -1.72 6.63 -10.87
C GLU A 94 -3.22 6.81 -10.66
N VAL A 95 -3.61 7.60 -9.67
CA VAL A 95 -5.01 7.77 -9.26
C VAL A 95 -5.72 8.80 -10.13
N VAL A 96 -5.02 9.86 -10.55
CA VAL A 96 -5.62 11.07 -11.14
C VAL A 96 -5.32 11.19 -12.64
N TYR A 97 -4.06 11.07 -13.05
CA TYR A 97 -3.62 11.51 -14.38
C TYR A 97 -3.44 10.37 -15.40
N GLU A 98 -3.12 9.16 -14.93
CA GLU A 98 -2.80 8.03 -15.80
C GLU A 98 -4.04 7.46 -16.46
N LYS A 99 -4.16 7.66 -17.78
CA LYS A 99 -5.38 7.39 -18.56
C LYS A 99 -5.85 5.95 -18.45
N GLU A 100 -4.94 4.99 -18.44
CA GLU A 100 -5.26 3.56 -18.33
C GLU A 100 -5.77 3.16 -16.93
N ASN A 101 -5.55 4.00 -15.92
CA ASN A 101 -6.03 3.78 -14.56
C ASN A 101 -7.34 4.51 -14.27
N GLN A 102 -7.79 5.41 -15.15
CA GLN A 102 -9.00 6.20 -14.92
C GLN A 102 -10.25 5.31 -14.98
N PHE A 103 -11.09 5.44 -13.96
CA PHE A 103 -12.42 4.83 -13.92
C PHE A 103 -13.38 5.85 -13.33
N GLY A 104 -14.37 6.28 -14.10
CA GLY A 104 -15.36 7.26 -13.65
C GLY A 104 -14.78 8.66 -13.42
N HIS A 105 -15.54 9.47 -12.68
CA HIS A 105 -15.21 10.87 -12.40
C HIS A 105 -14.85 11.08 -10.92
N PHE A 106 -13.99 12.06 -10.66
CA PHE A 106 -13.62 12.50 -9.31
C PHE A 106 -13.11 11.35 -8.41
N PRO A 107 -11.97 10.73 -8.76
CA PRO A 107 -11.42 9.63 -7.97
C PRO A 107 -11.04 10.10 -6.57
N ASN A 108 -11.51 9.37 -5.57
CA ASN A 108 -11.29 9.68 -4.17
C ASN A 108 -10.96 8.43 -3.36
N VAL A 109 -10.00 8.56 -2.43
CA VAL A 109 -9.70 7.53 -1.43
C VAL A 109 -10.94 7.36 -0.56
N GLY A 110 -11.52 6.17 -0.61
CA GLY A 110 -12.75 5.87 0.12
C GLY A 110 -12.52 5.71 1.63
N LYS A 111 -13.61 5.56 2.38
CA LYS A 111 -13.57 5.28 3.84
C LYS A 111 -13.04 3.87 4.19
N ALA A 112 -12.80 3.02 3.20
CA ALA A 112 -12.29 1.68 3.41
C ALA A 112 -10.83 1.73 3.88
N PRO A 113 -10.41 0.89 4.84
CA PRO A 113 -9.03 0.89 5.31
C PRO A 113 -8.06 0.46 4.20
N ALA A 114 -6.83 0.95 4.26
CA ALA A 114 -5.73 0.38 3.50
C ALA A 114 -5.29 -0.94 4.17
N GLU A 115 -4.94 -1.93 3.36
CA GLU A 115 -4.33 -3.18 3.80
C GLU A 115 -2.84 -3.13 3.47
N ILE A 116 -1.97 -3.17 4.50
CA ILE A 116 -0.52 -3.20 4.34
C ILE A 116 -0.04 -4.62 4.64
N TRP A 117 0.66 -5.23 3.69
CA TRP A 117 1.29 -6.53 3.86
C TRP A 117 2.64 -6.35 4.53
N ILE A 118 2.86 -7.05 5.65
CA ILE A 118 4.07 -6.97 6.44
C ILE A 118 4.67 -8.35 6.69
N ASN A 119 6.00 -8.41 6.73
CA ASN A 119 6.72 -9.56 7.24
C ASN A 119 6.66 -9.61 8.79
N PRO A 120 7.15 -10.68 9.44
CA PRO A 120 7.12 -10.79 10.91
C PRO A 120 7.91 -9.70 11.65
N HIS A 121 8.83 -9.02 10.96
CA HIS A 121 9.57 -7.90 11.50
C HIS A 121 8.82 -6.56 11.31
N GLY A 122 7.59 -6.58 10.79
CA GLY A 122 6.81 -5.37 10.53
C GLY A 122 7.26 -4.55 9.32
N VAL A 123 8.11 -5.12 8.45
CA VAL A 123 8.54 -4.46 7.21
C VAL A 123 7.50 -4.72 6.12
N ALA A 124 7.02 -3.64 5.51
CA ALA A 124 6.00 -3.67 4.47
C ALA A 124 6.56 -4.21 3.14
N SER A 125 5.83 -5.14 2.53
CA SER A 125 6.10 -5.67 1.18
C SER A 125 5.10 -5.15 0.14
N GLY A 126 3.98 -4.59 0.57
CA GLY A 126 2.98 -4.00 -0.32
C GLY A 126 1.82 -3.34 0.41
N MET A 127 0.99 -2.66 -0.36
CA MET A 127 -0.22 -2.00 0.13
C MET A 127 -1.36 -2.10 -0.88
N ILE A 128 -2.57 -2.25 -0.37
CA ILE A 128 -3.81 -2.20 -1.15
C ILE A 128 -4.69 -1.11 -0.55
N PHE A 129 -5.22 -0.21 -1.39
CA PHE A 129 -6.20 0.78 -0.95
C PHE A 129 -7.32 0.93 -1.99
N ARG A 130 -8.48 1.39 -1.54
CA ARG A 130 -9.66 1.54 -2.40
C ARG A 130 -9.85 2.99 -2.80
N VAL A 131 -10.01 3.20 -4.10
CA VAL A 131 -10.46 4.47 -4.67
C VAL A 131 -11.86 4.26 -5.22
N THR A 132 -12.72 5.23 -4.96
CA THR A 132 -14.10 5.30 -5.45
C THR A 132 -14.22 6.50 -6.38
N ALA A 133 -15.02 6.37 -7.42
CA ALA A 133 -15.30 7.41 -8.39
C ALA A 133 -16.78 7.35 -8.78
N GLN A 134 -17.31 8.49 -9.22
CA GLN A 134 -18.66 8.56 -9.78
C GLN A 134 -18.72 7.78 -11.10
N SER A 135 -19.77 6.98 -11.28
CA SER A 135 -20.01 6.23 -12.52
C SER A 135 -20.25 7.19 -13.69
N PRO A 136 -19.59 7.00 -14.86
CA PRO A 136 -19.80 7.85 -16.02
C PRO A 136 -21.18 7.64 -16.65
N ASP A 137 -21.71 6.41 -16.60
CA ASP A 137 -22.96 6.02 -17.26
C ASP A 137 -24.22 6.22 -16.40
N ALA A 138 -24.17 7.09 -15.39
CA ALA A 138 -25.29 7.30 -14.49
C ALA A 138 -26.41 8.10 -15.15
N THR A 139 -27.20 7.46 -16.01
CA THR A 139 -28.63 7.77 -16.11
C THR A 139 -29.19 7.67 -14.69
N LEU A 140 -29.70 8.77 -14.18
CA LEU A 140 -30.22 8.93 -12.82
C LEU A 140 -31.39 7.97 -12.57
N SER A 141 -31.10 6.70 -12.31
CA SER A 141 -32.09 5.72 -11.87
C SER A 141 -32.50 6.09 -10.45
N ALA A 142 -33.60 6.83 -10.33
CA ALA A 142 -34.33 7.10 -9.09
C ALA A 142 -33.51 7.70 -7.92
N GLY A 143 -32.78 8.79 -8.18
CA GLY A 143 -32.40 9.74 -7.12
C GLY A 143 -31.03 9.59 -6.46
N GLY A 144 -30.06 8.89 -7.07
CA GLY A 144 -28.71 8.78 -6.52
C GLY A 144 -27.58 8.74 -7.56
N VAL A 145 -26.43 9.29 -7.19
CA VAL A 145 -25.16 9.14 -7.93
C VAL A 145 -24.65 7.72 -7.72
N SER A 146 -24.56 6.93 -8.80
CA SER A 146 -23.95 5.60 -8.75
C SER A 146 -22.43 5.72 -8.66
N ASN A 147 -21.80 4.95 -7.76
CA ASN A 147 -20.36 4.96 -7.54
C ASN A 147 -19.73 3.62 -7.97
N ILE A 148 -18.55 3.70 -8.59
CA ILE A 148 -17.70 2.57 -8.92
C ILE A 148 -16.41 2.64 -8.10
N SER A 149 -15.80 1.48 -7.79
CA SER A 149 -14.53 1.45 -7.06
C SER A 149 -13.52 0.48 -7.67
N ARG A 150 -12.23 0.78 -7.43
CA ARG A 150 -11.10 -0.08 -7.76
C ARG A 150 -10.13 -0.12 -6.58
N LEU A 151 -9.41 -1.22 -6.48
CA LEU A 151 -8.31 -1.40 -5.55
C LEU A 151 -7.01 -1.08 -6.27
N PHE A 152 -6.26 -0.13 -5.76
CA PHE A 152 -4.91 0.18 -6.18
C PHE A 152 -3.95 -0.69 -5.39
N VAL A 153 -3.00 -1.31 -6.08
CA VAL A 153 -2.02 -2.21 -5.47
C VAL A 153 -0.63 -1.64 -5.67
N LEU A 154 0.05 -1.39 -4.55
CA LEU A 154 1.42 -0.91 -4.50
C LEU A 154 2.35 -2.02 -4.02
N GLY A 155 3.45 -2.23 -4.73
CA GLY A 155 4.54 -3.13 -4.35
C GLY A 155 5.69 -2.34 -3.75
N PHE A 156 6.22 -2.82 -2.64
CA PHE A 156 7.35 -2.17 -1.97
C PHE A 156 8.61 -2.91 -2.39
N ARG A 157 9.59 -2.20 -2.95
CA ARG A 157 10.81 -2.76 -3.55
C ARG A 157 12.04 -2.06 -2.97
N GLU A 158 13.21 -2.66 -3.17
CA GLU A 158 14.48 -2.04 -2.76
C GLU A 158 14.81 -0.77 -3.53
N SER A 159 14.22 -0.55 -4.71
CA SER A 159 14.37 0.69 -5.48
C SER A 159 13.35 1.76 -5.11
N GLY A 160 12.30 1.44 -4.36
CA GLY A 160 11.22 2.38 -4.01
C GLY A 160 9.84 1.71 -3.99
N ILE A 161 8.79 2.51 -4.11
CA ILE A 161 7.40 2.01 -4.15
C ILE A 161 6.91 2.05 -5.59
N CYS A 162 6.23 1.00 -6.01
CA CYS A 162 5.74 0.86 -7.37
C CYS A 162 4.26 0.54 -7.43
N PHE A 163 3.61 0.98 -8.49
CA PHE A 163 2.28 0.57 -8.85
C PHE A 163 2.32 -0.79 -9.56
N LEU A 164 1.55 -1.75 -9.05
CA LEU A 164 1.42 -3.10 -9.64
C LEU A 164 0.18 -3.21 -10.54
N GLY A 165 -0.84 -2.40 -10.29
CA GLY A 165 -2.06 -2.37 -11.08
C GLY A 165 -3.34 -2.17 -10.26
N LEU A 166 -4.46 -2.26 -10.97
CA LEU A 166 -5.80 -2.19 -10.42
C LEU A 166 -6.42 -3.57 -10.26
N ALA A 167 -7.26 -3.72 -9.25
CA ALA A 167 -8.08 -4.91 -9.04
C ALA A 167 -9.52 -4.54 -8.70
N ARG A 168 -10.46 -5.44 -9.00
CA ARG A 168 -11.90 -5.29 -8.68
C ARG A 168 -12.30 -5.98 -7.38
N SER A 169 -11.45 -6.85 -6.83
CA SER A 169 -11.71 -7.61 -5.61
C SER A 169 -10.45 -7.74 -4.75
N ASN A 170 -10.62 -7.91 -3.45
CA ASN A 170 -9.49 -8.09 -2.52
C ASN A 170 -8.65 -9.32 -2.89
N GLN A 171 -9.27 -10.41 -3.33
CA GLN A 171 -8.56 -11.62 -3.76
C GLN A 171 -7.65 -11.35 -4.96
N ALA A 172 -8.14 -10.62 -5.97
CA ALA A 172 -7.33 -10.24 -7.13
C ALA A 172 -6.19 -9.29 -6.73
N ALA A 173 -6.47 -8.31 -5.85
CA ALA A 173 -5.47 -7.36 -5.35
C ALA A 173 -4.33 -8.07 -4.59
N ARG A 174 -4.68 -8.97 -3.66
CA ARG A 174 -3.73 -9.82 -2.95
C ARG A 174 -2.96 -10.75 -3.89
N GLY A 175 -3.61 -11.21 -4.96
CA GLY A 175 -2.96 -11.97 -6.03
C GLY A 175 -1.83 -11.21 -6.72
N LEU A 176 -1.99 -9.89 -6.93
CA LEU A 176 -0.93 -9.03 -7.50
C LEU A 176 0.28 -8.90 -6.56
N LEU A 177 0.04 -8.83 -5.24
CA LEU A 177 1.12 -8.82 -4.24
C LEU A 177 1.84 -10.18 -4.17
N ALA A 178 1.08 -11.26 -4.02
CA ALA A 178 1.62 -12.60 -3.80
C ALA A 178 2.44 -13.12 -4.99
N LYS A 179 2.02 -12.82 -6.23
CA LYS A 179 2.73 -13.25 -7.45
C LYS A 179 4.01 -12.45 -7.72
N ARG A 180 4.37 -11.50 -6.86
CA ARG A 180 5.47 -10.55 -7.08
C ARG A 180 5.39 -9.94 -8.48
N THR A 181 4.18 -9.52 -8.88
CA THR A 181 3.93 -8.93 -10.19
C THR A 181 4.97 -7.85 -10.49
N SER A 182 5.40 -7.80 -11.76
CA SER A 182 6.36 -6.81 -12.22
C SER A 182 5.87 -5.40 -11.89
N CYS A 183 6.82 -4.53 -11.51
CA CYS A 183 6.57 -3.11 -11.37
C CYS A 183 6.05 -2.57 -12.71
N LYS A 184 4.84 -2.01 -12.73
CA LYS A 184 4.33 -1.33 -13.93
C LYS A 184 4.94 0.06 -14.04
N ARG A 185 4.95 0.78 -12.92
CA ARG A 185 5.52 2.13 -12.81
C ARG A 185 6.05 2.35 -11.40
N MET A 186 7.19 3.02 -11.29
CA MET A 186 7.65 3.54 -10.01
C MET A 186 6.81 4.76 -9.65
N LEU A 187 6.36 4.86 -8.40
CA LEU A 187 5.65 6.04 -7.94
C LEU A 187 6.58 7.26 -7.98
N LYS A 188 5.99 8.43 -8.26
CA LYS A 188 6.71 9.70 -8.27
C LYS A 188 7.35 9.93 -6.89
N GLU A 189 8.67 10.17 -6.89
CA GLU A 189 9.44 10.40 -5.68
C GLU A 189 9.70 11.90 -5.47
N GLU A 190 9.45 12.38 -4.25
CA GLU A 190 9.72 13.74 -3.81
C GLU A 190 10.49 13.73 -2.49
N LEU A 191 11.33 14.74 -2.26
CA LEU A 191 12.06 14.90 -1.01
C LEU A 191 11.43 16.02 -0.19
N LEU A 192 11.10 15.70 1.06
CA LEU A 192 10.73 16.68 2.07
C LEU A 192 11.98 17.51 2.40
N GLN A 193 11.95 18.78 2.02
CA GLN A 193 13.02 19.74 2.25
C GLN A 193 13.12 20.13 3.73
#